data_AF-D2XBX7-F1
#
_entry.id   AF-D2XBX7-F1
#
_cell.length_a   1.000
_cell.length_b   1.000
_cell.length_c   1.000
_cell.angle_alpha   90.00
_cell.angle_beta   90.00
_cell.angle_gamma   90.00
#
_symmetry.space_group_name_H-M   'P 1'
#
loop_
_entity.id
_entity.type
_entity.pdbx_description
1 polymer ?
#
loop_
_entity_poly.entity_id
_entity_poly.type
_entity_poly.pdbx_seq_one_letter_code
_entity_poly.pdbx_strand_id
1 'polypeptide(L)'
;MVSLATSSCLWLFSLAAAARDRVVGVARMAWRIGADDPRKVAHGFKMALALTLCSVFYYVKPLYDFTGQNAMWAVLTVVVVFEYTV
;
A
#
# COMPACT_ATOMS: atom_id res chain seq x y z
N MET A 1 24.03 12.66 29.04
CA MET A 1 23.09 12.98 27.94
C MET A 1 23.33 12.18 26.65
N VAL A 2 24.53 11.69 26.34
CA VAL A 2 24.79 10.91 25.09
C VAL A 2 24.32 9.44 25.14
N SER A 3 24.23 8.81 26.32
CA SER A 3 23.93 7.37 26.43
C SER A 3 22.45 6.98 26.26
N LEU A 4 21.49 7.91 26.33
CA LEU A 4 20.07 7.61 26.08
C LEU A 4 19.73 7.59 24.58
N ALA A 5 20.48 8.33 23.76
CA ALA A 5 20.23 8.46 22.32
C ALA A 5 20.59 7.18 21.55
N THR A 6 21.67 6.50 21.96
CA THR A 6 22.14 5.26 21.34
C THR A 6 21.19 4.09 21.58
N SER A 7 20.69 3.91 22.81
CA SER A 7 19.72 2.86 23.14
C SER A 7 18.38 3.04 22.42
N SER A 8 17.93 4.28 22.26
CA SER A 8 16.65 4.61 21.60
C SER A 8 16.71 4.36 20.09
N CYS A 9 17.81 4.73 19.43
CA CYS A 9 18.03 4.44 18.01
C CYS A 9 18.11 2.93 17.75
N LEU A 10 18.88 2.19 18.55
CA LEU A 10 19.03 0.74 18.42
C LEU A 10 17.69 0.00 18.57
N TRP A 11 16.83 0.47 19.48
CA TRP A 11 15.49 -0.09 19.65
C TRP A 11 14.61 0.13 18.41
N LEU A 12 14.61 1.34 17.84
CA LEU A 12 13.85 1.64 16.63
C LEU A 12 14.30 0.79 15.42
N PHE A 13 15.61 0.60 15.25
CA PHE A 13 16.14 -0.27 14.19
C PHE A 13 15.76 -1.74 14.42
N SER A 14 15.78 -2.22 15.67
CA SER A 14 15.36 -3.58 15.99
C SER A 14 13.86 -3.81 15.71
N LEU A 15 13.02 -2.81 15.99
CA LEU A 15 11.58 -2.84 15.72
C LEU A 15 11.30 -2.81 14.21
N ALA A 16 12.02 -1.95 13.48
CA ALA A 16 11.92 -1.86 12.03
C ALA A 16 12.40 -3.15 11.34
N ALA A 17 13.47 -3.77 11.83
CA ALA A 17 13.98 -5.05 11.32
C ALA A 17 12.97 -6.19 11.58
N ALA A 18 12.45 -6.29 12.79
CA ALA A 18 11.43 -7.28 13.13
C ALA A 18 10.14 -7.10 12.31
N ALA A 19 9.71 -5.86 12.06
CA ALA A 19 8.60 -5.58 11.16
C ALA A 19 8.89 -6.03 9.73
N ARG A 20 10.11 -5.78 9.23
CA ARG A 20 10.55 -6.20 7.89
C ARG A 20 10.47 -7.71 7.73
N ASP A 21 10.99 -8.47 8.69
CA ASP A 21 10.99 -9.94 8.63
C ASP A 21 9.56 -10.51 8.61
N ARG A 22 8.64 -9.89 9.34
CA ARG A 22 7.22 -10.25 9.32
C ARG A 22 6.58 -9.96 7.97
N VAL A 23 6.83 -8.78 7.40
CA VAL A 23 6.32 -8.40 6.06
C VAL A 23 6.87 -9.34 4.98
N VAL A 24 8.17 -9.67 5.03
CA VAL A 24 8.79 -10.61 4.09
C VAL A 24 8.20 -12.02 4.24
N GLY A 25 7.91 -12.46 5.45
CA GLY A 25 7.24 -13.74 5.71
C GLY A 25 5.83 -13.80 5.11
N VAL A 26 5.02 -12.75 5.32
CA VAL A 26 3.67 -12.65 4.76
C VAL A 26 3.71 -12.54 3.24
N ALA A 27 4.63 -11.75 2.68
CA ALA A 27 4.81 -11.62 1.23
C ALA A 27 5.21 -12.95 0.59
N ARG A 28 6.10 -13.73 1.22
CA ARG A 28 6.50 -15.06 0.73
C ARG A 28 5.34 -16.06 0.80
N MET A 29 4.53 -16.02 1.84
CA MET A 29 3.34 -16.86 1.96
C MET A 29 2.28 -16.49 0.92
N ALA A 30 2.01 -15.20 0.73
CA ALA A 30 1.12 -14.69 -0.31
C ALA A 30 1.61 -15.06 -1.71
N TRP A 31 2.93 -15.04 -1.95
CA TRP A 31 3.52 -15.47 -3.22
C TRP A 31 3.32 -16.96 -3.50
N ARG A 32 3.47 -17.82 -2.48
CA ARG A 32 3.18 -19.26 -2.64
C ARG A 32 1.71 -19.52 -2.97
N ILE A 33 0.80 -18.84 -2.27
CA ILE A 33 -0.65 -18.95 -2.52
C ILE A 33 -1.02 -18.39 -3.91
N GLY A 34 -0.34 -17.32 -4.36
CA GLY A 34 -0.56 -16.73 -5.69
C GLY A 34 0.04 -17.53 -6.85
N ALA A 35 1.06 -18.34 -6.61
CA ALA A 35 1.66 -19.21 -7.62
C ALA A 35 0.76 -20.42 -7.96
N ASP A 36 -0.04 -20.89 -7.01
CA ASP A 36 -0.95 -22.03 -7.21
C ASP A 36 -2.16 -21.67 -8.08
N ASP A 37 -2.70 -20.45 -7.99
CA ASP A 37 -3.87 -19.98 -8.75
C ASP A 37 -3.69 -18.51 -9.24
N PRO A 38 -2.73 -18.24 -10.13
CA PRO A 38 -2.39 -16.87 -10.56
C PRO A 38 -3.59 -16.14 -11.19
N ARG A 39 -4.50 -16.88 -11.82
CA ARG A 39 -5.70 -16.32 -12.47
C ARG A 39 -6.73 -15.79 -11.45
N LYS A 40 -6.90 -16.43 -10.29
CA LYS A 40 -7.80 -15.93 -9.24
C LYS A 40 -7.17 -14.81 -8.45
N VAL A 41 -5.86 -14.89 -8.19
CA VAL A 41 -5.14 -13.84 -7.46
C VAL A 41 -5.04 -12.57 -8.28
N ALA A 42 -4.87 -12.64 -9.60
CA ALA A 42 -4.91 -11.46 -10.47
C ALA A 42 -6.25 -10.70 -10.33
N HIS A 43 -7.37 -11.40 -10.24
CA HIS A 43 -8.69 -10.77 -10.10
C HIS A 43 -8.85 -10.09 -8.72
N GLY A 44 -8.48 -10.78 -7.63
CA GLY A 44 -8.56 -10.20 -6.28
C GLY A 44 -7.54 -9.08 -6.03
N PHE A 45 -6.31 -9.24 -6.53
CA PHE A 45 -5.25 -8.25 -6.41
C PHE A 45 -5.58 -6.96 -7.14
N LYS A 46 -6.22 -7.06 -8.31
CA LYS A 46 -6.69 -5.91 -9.07
C LYS A 46 -7.70 -5.07 -8.29
N MET A 47 -8.65 -5.71 -7.62
CA MET A 47 -9.65 -5.02 -6.80
C MET A 47 -9.04 -4.45 -5.51
N ALA A 48 -8.15 -5.20 -4.87
CA ALA A 48 -7.42 -4.71 -3.69
C ALA A 48 -6.53 -3.50 -4.04
N LEU A 49 -5.84 -3.54 -5.18
CA LEU A 49 -5.01 -2.45 -5.66
C LEU A 49 -5.86 -1.22 -5.99
N ALA A 50 -7.02 -1.38 -6.61
CA ALA A 50 -7.97 -0.30 -6.85
C ALA A 50 -8.42 0.39 -5.55
N LEU A 51 -8.85 -0.39 -4.56
CA LEU A 51 -9.30 0.10 -3.26
C LEU A 51 -8.19 0.81 -2.50
N THR A 52 -6.98 0.25 -2.50
CA THR A 52 -5.82 0.83 -1.82
C THR A 52 -5.42 2.15 -2.49
N LEU A 53 -5.41 2.20 -3.82
CA LEU A 53 -5.11 3.41 -4.58
C LEU A 53 -6.15 4.51 -4.31
N CYS A 54 -7.44 4.16 -4.31
CA CYS A 54 -8.54 5.08 -3.99
C CYS A 54 -8.43 5.63 -2.55
N SER A 55 -8.10 4.77 -1.59
CA SER A 55 -7.91 5.16 -0.19
C SER A 55 -6.68 6.07 0.00
N VAL A 56 -5.55 5.78 -0.65
CA VAL A 56 -4.36 6.62 -0.61
C VAL A 56 -4.63 7.98 -1.23
N PHE A 57 -5.35 8.04 -2.35
CA PHE A 57 -5.75 9.29 -3.00
C PHE A 57 -6.53 10.21 -2.06
N TYR A 58 -7.41 9.64 -1.22
CA TYR A 58 -8.15 10.41 -0.21
C TYR A 58 -7.23 11.05 0.85
N TYR A 59 -6.09 10.41 1.15
CA TYR A 59 -5.13 10.89 2.15
C TYR A 59 -4.16 11.94 1.63
N VAL A 60 -3.98 12.09 0.30
CA VAL A 60 -3.12 13.12 -0.31
C VAL A 60 -3.83 14.48 -0.33
N LYS A 61 -4.16 14.98 0.86
CA LYS A 61 -4.73 16.33 1.12
C LYS A 61 -3.99 17.48 0.43
N PRO A 62 -2.64 17.53 0.39
CA PRO A 62 -1.96 18.67 -0.25
C PRO A 62 -2.14 18.73 -1.77
N LEU A 63 -2.63 17.68 -2.45
CA LEU A 63 -2.98 17.77 -3.87
C LEU A 63 -4.41 18.29 -4.09
N TYR A 64 -5.34 18.00 -3.17
CA TYR A 64 -6.73 18.46 -3.24
C TYR A 64 -6.83 19.99 -3.19
N ASP A 65 -5.99 20.65 -2.38
CA ASP A 65 -6.00 22.12 -2.28
C ASP A 65 -5.49 22.83 -3.56
N PHE A 66 -4.63 22.19 -4.37
CA PHE A 66 -4.16 22.74 -5.66
C PHE A 66 -5.03 22.33 -6.86
N THR A 67 -5.81 21.25 -6.75
CA THR A 67 -6.53 20.65 -7.88
C THR A 67 -7.98 20.30 -7.56
N GLY A 68 -8.61 20.97 -6.59
CA GLY A 68 -9.88 20.57 -5.96
C GLY A 68 -11.03 20.17 -6.89
N GLN A 69 -11.15 20.74 -8.10
CA GLN A 69 -12.11 20.25 -9.11
C GLN A 69 -11.61 19.06 -9.94
N ASN A 70 -10.31 19.01 -10.24
CA ASN A 70 -9.70 17.97 -11.07
C ASN A 70 -9.41 16.67 -10.29
N ALA A 71 -9.25 16.75 -8.96
CA ALA A 71 -9.06 15.59 -8.10
C ALA A 71 -10.29 14.66 -8.11
N MET A 72 -11.50 15.22 -8.09
CA MET A 72 -12.74 14.44 -8.17
C MET A 72 -12.86 13.70 -9.50
N TRP A 73 -12.51 14.37 -10.61
CA TRP A 73 -12.43 13.76 -11.95
C TRP A 73 -11.36 12.67 -12.03
N ALA A 74 -10.20 12.86 -11.42
CA ALA A 74 -9.12 11.88 -11.40
C ALA A 74 -9.50 10.61 -10.62
N VAL A 75 -10.22 10.74 -9.50
CA VAL A 75 -10.73 9.56 -8.77
C VAL A 75 -11.75 8.79 -9.61
N LEU A 76 -12.63 9.51 -10.32
CA LEU A 76 -13.66 8.90 -11.16
C LEU A 76 -13.04 8.09 -12.33
N THR A 77 -11.99 8.60 -12.99
CA THR A 77 -11.31 7.86 -14.08
C THR A 77 -10.57 6.63 -13.59
N VAL A 78 -9.95 6.69 -12.41
CA VAL A 78 -9.29 5.53 -11.80
C VAL A 78 -10.31 4.42 -11.50
N VAL A 79 -11.44 4.76 -10.86
CA VAL A 79 -12.54 3.81 -10.60
C VAL A 79 -13.06 3.20 -11.90
N VAL A 80 -13.28 4.03 -12.93
CA VAL A 80 -13.78 3.59 -14.25
C VAL A 80 -12.79 2.66 -14.94
N VAL A 81 -11.49 2.95 -14.94
CA VAL A 81 -10.46 2.08 -15.54
C VAL A 81 -10.41 0.71 -14.84
N PHE A 82 -10.59 0.67 -13.52
CA PHE A 82 -10.64 -0.58 -12.78
C PHE A 82 -11.89 -1.42 -13.08
N GLU A 83 -13.05 -0.78 -13.27
CA GLU A 83 -14.27 -1.45 -13.74
C GLU A 83 -14.12 -1.98 -15.17
N TYR A 84 -13.54 -1.18 -16.06
CA TYR A 84 -13.45 -1.51 -17.48
C TYR A 84 -12.40 -2.57 -17.82
N THR A 85 -11.38 -2.74 -16.98
CA THR A 85 -10.24 -3.57 -17.33
C THR A 85 -10.45 -5.06 -17.04
N VAL A 86 -11.66 -5.53 -16.68
CA VAL A 86 -12.02 -6.94 -16.41
C VAL A 86 -11.45 -7.95 -17.40
#